data_AF-A0A7C3I5X5-F1
#
_entry.id   AF-A0A7C3I5X5-F1
#
_cell.length_a   1.000
_cell.length_b   1.000
_cell.length_c   1.000
_cell.angle_alpha   90.00
_cell.angle_beta   90.00
_cell.angle_gamma   90.00
#
_symmetry.space_group_name_H-M   'P 1'
#
loop_
_entity.id
_entity.type
_entity.pdbx_description
1 polymer ?
#
loop_
_entity_poly.entity_id
_entity_poly.type
_entity_poly.pdbx_seq_one_letter_code
_entity_poly.pdbx_strand_id
1 'polypeptide(L)'
;MHPERQESTWLYDALAWLEVHRKRLITAGVAALALVVAAYIYVWLRGEAELQANNALLALDPASRTPEKSGAGHDAFVQMAAQHGSSQTAVRALLLAAGELYQAGKYGEAQVRFEEVAARDDTGLLAPMAALGVAACLDAQDKVDAALAAYQQVVAKYPEEPVAGRAQLATAMLHEVRGQFAEALKIYDSLMANRNSGRAGMEASVKREALLKQHPELAAKIAPAPPPVAIPMGDGAPPATATNPAAASNAPVPAPVVPPPQ
;
A
#
# COMPACT_ATOMS: atom_id res chain seq x y z
N MET A 1 -0.32 79.73 26.56
CA MET A 1 -1.16 78.71 25.87
C MET A 1 -0.44 77.38 25.99
N HIS A 2 -0.85 76.53 26.92
CA HIS A 2 -0.42 75.13 26.97
C HIS A 2 -1.69 74.26 27.06
N PRO A 3 -1.84 73.25 26.19
CA PRO A 3 -3.09 72.51 26.02
C PRO A 3 -3.28 71.52 27.18
N GLU A 4 -4.49 71.48 27.72
CA GLU A 4 -4.90 70.49 28.71
C GLU A 4 -4.86 69.08 28.10
N ARG A 5 -4.24 68.13 28.82
CA ARG A 5 -4.30 66.71 28.45
C ARG A 5 -5.72 66.22 28.74
N GLN A 6 -6.48 65.93 27.70
CA GLN A 6 -7.64 65.05 27.77
C GLN A 6 -7.16 63.66 28.24
N GLU A 7 -7.23 63.39 29.54
CA GLU A 7 -7.08 62.03 30.08
C GLU A 7 -8.31 61.19 29.72
N SER A 8 -8.31 60.77 28.46
CA SER A 8 -8.92 59.58 27.89
C SER A 8 -9.98 58.87 28.76
N THR A 9 -11.19 59.44 28.82
CA THR A 9 -12.37 58.87 29.51
C THR A 9 -12.79 57.50 28.96
N TRP A 10 -12.29 57.09 27.78
CA TRP A 10 -12.55 55.78 27.20
C TRP A 10 -12.11 54.62 28.10
N LEU A 11 -11.11 54.79 28.96
CA LEU A 11 -10.71 53.74 29.91
C LEU A 11 -11.79 53.53 30.98
N TYR A 12 -12.42 54.62 31.44
CA TYR A 12 -13.53 54.59 32.38
C TYR A 12 -14.82 54.09 31.74
N ASP A 13 -15.12 54.52 30.50
CA ASP A 13 -16.27 54.03 29.74
C ASP A 13 -16.11 52.55 29.36
N ALA A 14 -14.89 52.10 29.04
CA ALA A 14 -14.58 50.69 28.80
C ALA A 14 -14.72 49.85 30.08
N LEU A 15 -14.29 50.38 31.23
CA LEU A 15 -14.47 49.73 32.53
C LEU A 15 -15.95 49.65 32.94
N ALA A 16 -16.70 50.73 32.76
CA ALA A 16 -18.13 50.78 33.05
C ALA A 16 -18.92 49.85 32.10
N TRP A 17 -18.57 49.82 30.82
CA TRP A 17 -19.14 48.88 29.85
C TRP A 17 -18.82 47.42 30.20
N LEU A 18 -17.61 47.15 30.66
CA LEU A 18 -17.17 45.83 31.13
C LEU A 18 -17.95 45.41 32.38
N GLU A 19 -18.20 46.29 33.34
CA GLU A 19 -19.01 46.00 34.53
C GLU A 19 -20.47 45.73 34.18
N VAL A 20 -21.06 46.49 33.26
CA VAL A 20 -22.43 46.31 32.79
C VAL A 20 -22.59 44.97 32.04
N HIS A 21 -21.59 44.59 31.23
CA HIS A 21 -21.62 43.34 30.47
C HIS A 21 -20.92 42.17 31.16
N ARG A 22 -20.39 42.37 32.39
CA ARG A 22 -19.58 41.37 33.12
C ARG A 22 -20.28 40.03 33.25
N LYS A 23 -21.58 40.02 33.56
CA LYS A 23 -22.35 38.77 33.67
C LYS A 23 -22.49 38.07 32.31
N ARG A 24 -22.71 38.81 31.22
CA ARG A 24 -22.81 38.26 29.86
C ARG A 24 -21.46 37.74 29.35
N LEU A 25 -20.38 38.46 29.66
CA LEU A 25 -19.01 38.05 29.34
C LEU A 25 -18.57 36.82 30.15
N ILE A 26 -18.92 36.75 31.43
CA ILE A 26 -18.68 35.55 32.25
C ILE A 26 -19.50 34.37 31.71
N THR A 27 -20.78 34.55 31.38
CA THR A 27 -21.58 33.45 30.79
C THR A 27 -21.06 33.03 29.43
N ALA A 28 -20.61 33.96 28.58
CA ALA A 28 -20.01 33.65 27.29
C ALA A 28 -18.66 32.92 27.45
N GLY A 29 -17.84 33.35 28.40
CA GLY A 29 -16.57 32.69 28.73
C GLY A 29 -16.77 31.29 29.30
N VAL A 30 -17.75 31.09 30.19
CA VAL A 30 -18.10 29.77 30.73
C VAL A 30 -18.66 28.87 29.64
N ALA A 31 -19.50 29.39 28.74
CA ALA A 31 -20.00 28.62 27.60
C ALA A 31 -18.86 28.23 26.63
N ALA A 32 -17.93 29.15 26.34
CA ALA A 32 -16.75 28.85 25.53
C ALA A 32 -15.85 27.80 26.18
N LEU A 33 -15.60 27.90 27.49
CA LEU A 33 -14.83 26.92 28.24
C LEU A 33 -15.53 25.56 28.25
N ALA A 34 -16.85 25.51 28.43
CA ALA A 34 -17.62 24.28 28.36
C ALA A 34 -17.55 23.63 26.98
N LEU A 35 -17.56 24.41 25.90
CA LEU A 35 -17.37 23.89 24.53
C LEU A 35 -15.95 23.34 24.31
N VAL A 36 -14.93 24.02 24.82
CA VAL A 36 -13.53 23.53 24.74
C VAL A 36 -13.37 22.25 25.54
N VAL A 37 -13.94 22.18 26.75
CA VAL A 37 -13.91 20.97 27.59
C VAL A 37 -14.70 19.84 26.94
N ALA A 38 -15.86 20.12 26.35
CA ALA A 38 -16.63 19.12 25.62
C ALA A 38 -15.89 18.62 24.37
N ALA A 39 -15.22 19.51 23.63
CA ALA A 39 -14.38 19.13 22.50
C ALA A 39 -13.15 18.31 22.94
N TYR A 40 -12.53 18.68 24.07
CA TYR A 40 -11.41 17.93 24.65
C TYR A 40 -11.86 16.54 25.10
N ILE A 41 -12.98 16.45 25.82
CA ILE A 41 -13.59 15.17 26.23
C ILE A 41 -13.97 14.34 25.01
N TYR A 42 -14.51 14.95 23.95
CA TYR A 42 -14.84 14.27 22.70
C TYR A 42 -13.59 13.71 21.98
N VAL A 43 -12.51 14.48 21.92
CA VAL A 43 -11.22 14.04 21.37
C VAL A 43 -10.59 12.93 22.23
N TRP A 44 -10.66 13.08 23.55
CA TRP A 44 -10.16 12.09 24.51
C TRP A 44 -10.94 10.76 24.46
N LEU A 45 -12.29 10.83 24.36
CA LEU A 45 -13.17 9.67 24.13
C LEU A 45 -12.87 8.98 22.79
N ARG A 46 -12.58 9.73 21.72
CA ARG A 46 -12.17 9.13 20.44
C ARG A 46 -10.79 8.46 20.52
N GLY A 47 -9.84 9.07 21.24
CA GLY A 47 -8.47 8.54 21.37
C GLY A 47 -8.40 7.22 22.14
N GLU A 48 -9.18 7.06 23.22
CA GLU A 48 -9.22 5.80 23.97
C GLU A 48 -9.85 4.65 23.16
N ALA A 49 -10.83 4.96 22.30
CA ALA A 49 -11.46 3.97 21.41
C ALA A 49 -10.47 3.43 20.36
N GLU A 50 -9.59 4.29 19.83
CA GLU A 50 -8.53 3.86 18.90
C GLU A 50 -7.48 2.97 19.58
N LEU A 51 -7.13 3.26 20.84
CA LEU A 51 -6.15 2.48 21.61
C LEU A 51 -6.68 1.10 22.02
N GLN A 52 -7.94 1.00 22.46
CA GLN A 52 -8.56 -0.29 22.79
C GLN A 52 -8.73 -1.16 21.55
N ALA A 53 -9.12 -0.56 20.42
CA ALA A 53 -9.19 -1.22 19.13
C ALA A 53 -7.83 -1.76 18.67
N ASN A 54 -6.78 -0.95 18.77
CA ASN A 54 -5.44 -1.38 18.39
C ASN A 54 -4.93 -2.50 19.32
N ASN A 55 -5.20 -2.43 20.62
CA ASN A 55 -4.88 -3.50 21.57
C ASN A 55 -5.69 -4.78 21.33
N ALA A 56 -6.96 -4.69 20.95
CA ALA A 56 -7.78 -5.85 20.57
C ALA A 56 -7.28 -6.49 19.27
N LEU A 57 -6.81 -5.68 18.32
CA LEU A 57 -6.14 -6.15 17.11
C LEU A 57 -4.81 -6.87 17.41
N LEU A 58 -4.03 -6.37 18.38
CA LEU A 58 -2.82 -7.05 18.85
C LEU A 58 -3.14 -8.37 19.58
N ALA A 59 -4.24 -8.45 20.32
CA ALA A 59 -4.68 -9.70 20.95
C ALA A 59 -5.14 -10.77 19.96
N LEU A 60 -5.37 -10.39 18.69
CA LEU A 60 -5.80 -11.27 17.60
C LEU A 60 -4.67 -11.58 16.60
N ASP A 61 -3.43 -11.21 16.95
CA ASP A 61 -2.20 -11.48 16.20
C ASP A 61 -2.10 -12.97 15.81
N PRO A 62 -1.98 -13.30 14.51
CA PRO A 62 -1.86 -14.69 14.03
C PRO A 62 -0.69 -15.48 14.64
N ALA A 63 0.31 -14.82 15.25
CA ALA A 63 1.38 -15.49 15.99
C ALA A 63 0.90 -16.24 17.25
N SER A 64 -0.31 -15.97 17.74
CA SER A 64 -0.86 -16.50 18.99
C SER A 64 -2.05 -17.47 18.82
N ARG A 65 -2.49 -17.77 17.59
CA ARG A 65 -3.68 -18.60 17.36
C ARG A 65 -3.39 -20.08 17.19
N THR A 66 -4.09 -20.89 17.98
CA THR A 66 -4.35 -22.31 17.71
C THR A 66 -5.40 -22.44 16.58
N PRO A 67 -5.24 -23.38 15.64
CA PRO A 67 -6.05 -23.50 14.41
C PRO A 67 -7.56 -23.73 14.61
N GLU A 68 -8.01 -24.02 15.83
CA GLU A 68 -9.40 -24.38 16.15
C GLU A 68 -10.35 -23.16 16.28
N LYS A 69 -9.82 -21.93 16.44
CA LYS A 69 -10.63 -20.73 16.73
C LYS A 69 -10.77 -19.73 15.58
N SER A 70 -10.44 -20.12 14.35
CA SER A 70 -10.54 -19.23 13.17
C SER A 70 -11.98 -18.75 12.88
N GLY A 71 -13.01 -19.45 13.36
CA GLY A 71 -14.41 -19.01 13.24
C GLY A 71 -14.78 -17.84 14.18
N ALA A 72 -14.20 -17.78 15.37
CA ALA A 72 -14.56 -16.78 16.40
C ALA A 72 -13.96 -15.38 16.13
N GLY A 73 -12.90 -15.31 15.32
CA GLY A 73 -12.30 -14.04 14.91
C GLY A 73 -13.25 -13.20 14.08
N HIS A 74 -13.97 -13.82 13.15
CA HIS A 74 -14.90 -13.12 12.24
C HIS A 74 -15.97 -12.33 13.01
N ASP A 75 -16.67 -12.96 13.95
CA ASP A 75 -17.75 -12.32 14.70
C ASP A 75 -17.23 -11.16 15.57
N ALA A 76 -16.05 -11.34 16.18
CA ALA A 76 -15.39 -10.29 16.96
C ALA A 76 -14.99 -9.09 16.08
N PHE A 77 -14.44 -9.34 14.89
CA PHE A 77 -14.07 -8.28 13.94
C PHE A 77 -15.29 -7.56 13.36
N VAL A 78 -16.38 -8.27 13.06
CA VAL A 78 -17.64 -7.69 12.59
C VAL A 78 -18.28 -6.83 13.67
N GLN A 79 -18.29 -7.30 14.92
CA GLN A 79 -18.81 -6.53 16.04
C GLN A 79 -17.99 -5.26 16.29
N MET A 80 -16.67 -5.34 16.14
CA MET A 80 -15.76 -4.21 16.23
C MET A 80 -15.96 -3.21 15.07
N ALA A 81 -16.11 -3.68 13.83
CA ALA A 81 -16.42 -2.82 12.69
C ALA A 81 -17.78 -2.11 12.84
N ALA A 82 -18.78 -2.79 13.43
CA ALA A 82 -20.09 -2.22 13.72
C ALA A 82 -20.05 -1.17 14.84
N GLN A 83 -19.19 -1.35 15.85
CA GLN A 83 -19.06 -0.41 16.98
C GLN A 83 -18.24 0.84 16.65
N HIS A 84 -17.32 0.78 15.67
CA HIS A 84 -16.34 1.84 15.41
C HIS A 84 -16.56 2.67 14.11
N GLY A 85 -17.71 2.52 13.44
CA GLY A 85 -18.13 3.40 12.34
C GLY A 85 -17.13 3.52 11.18
N SER A 86 -17.12 4.63 10.43
CA SER A 86 -16.23 4.86 9.27
C SER A 86 -14.76 5.17 9.63
N SER A 87 -14.28 4.68 10.76
CA SER A 87 -12.89 4.84 11.18
C SER A 87 -11.97 3.92 10.37
N GLN A 88 -10.72 4.32 10.17
CA GLN A 88 -9.66 3.50 9.59
C GLN A 88 -9.51 2.15 10.33
N THR A 89 -9.87 2.12 11.60
CA THR A 89 -10.00 0.91 12.43
C THR A 89 -11.06 -0.06 11.92
N ALA A 90 -12.23 0.42 11.48
CA ALA A 90 -13.28 -0.43 10.96
C ALA A 90 -12.92 -1.01 9.59
N VAL A 91 -12.23 -0.24 8.74
CA VAL A 91 -11.66 -0.73 7.47
C VAL A 91 -10.67 -1.86 7.74
N ARG A 92 -9.78 -1.69 8.72
CA ARG A 92 -8.84 -2.73 9.14
C ARG A 92 -9.54 -3.96 9.73
N ALA A 93 -10.56 -3.78 10.58
CA ALA A 93 -11.34 -4.88 11.12
C ALA A 93 -12.09 -5.65 10.03
N LEU A 94 -12.67 -4.96 9.04
CA LEU A 94 -13.31 -5.58 7.88
C LEU A 94 -12.32 -6.38 7.04
N LEU A 95 -11.12 -5.86 6.81
CA LEU A 95 -10.07 -6.57 6.07
C LEU A 95 -9.65 -7.87 6.78
N LEU A 96 -9.53 -7.82 8.12
CA LEU A 96 -9.23 -9.02 8.92
C LEU A 96 -10.40 -10.01 8.90
N ALA A 97 -11.63 -9.53 9.06
CA ALA A 97 -12.83 -10.37 8.96
C ALA A 97 -12.94 -11.07 7.60
N ALA A 98 -12.58 -10.38 6.52
CA ALA A 98 -12.52 -10.94 5.17
C ALA A 98 -11.43 -12.02 5.06
N GLY A 99 -10.27 -11.77 5.66
CA GLY A 99 -9.19 -12.77 5.77
C GLY A 99 -9.64 -14.03 6.52
N GLU A 100 -10.37 -13.90 7.64
CA GLU A 100 -10.90 -15.06 8.36
C GLU A 100 -11.88 -15.87 7.51
N LEU A 101 -12.79 -15.20 6.79
CA LEU A 101 -13.73 -15.87 5.89
C LEU A 101 -13.00 -16.61 4.77
N TYR A 102 -11.94 -16.02 4.21
CA TYR A 102 -11.11 -16.66 3.20
C TYR A 102 -10.45 -17.93 3.76
N GLN A 103 -9.86 -17.85 4.96
CA GLN A 103 -9.24 -19.00 5.61
C GLN A 103 -10.26 -20.08 5.99
N ALA A 104 -11.50 -19.69 6.27
CA ALA A 104 -12.62 -20.61 6.53
C ALA A 104 -13.20 -21.24 5.25
N GLY A 105 -12.64 -20.95 4.06
CA GLY A 105 -13.13 -21.47 2.78
C GLY A 105 -14.40 -20.78 2.27
N LYS A 106 -14.87 -19.73 2.95
CA LYS A 106 -16.09 -18.98 2.61
C LYS A 106 -15.77 -17.87 1.62
N TYR A 107 -15.25 -18.25 0.45
CA TYR A 107 -14.67 -17.31 -0.52
C TYR A 107 -15.66 -16.27 -1.07
N GLY A 108 -16.93 -16.66 -1.26
CA GLY A 108 -17.96 -15.71 -1.69
C GLY A 108 -18.28 -14.64 -0.64
N GLU A 109 -18.38 -15.03 0.64
CA GLU A 109 -18.57 -14.09 1.74
C GLU A 109 -17.33 -13.20 1.93
N ALA A 110 -16.14 -13.80 1.82
CA ALA A 110 -14.86 -13.07 1.91
C ALA A 110 -14.73 -12.02 0.81
N GLN A 111 -15.10 -12.37 -0.43
CA GLN A 111 -15.07 -11.46 -1.57
C GLN A 111 -15.90 -10.20 -1.29
N VAL A 112 -17.15 -10.36 -0.83
CA VAL A 112 -18.04 -9.23 -0.50
C VAL A 112 -17.41 -8.32 0.55
N ARG A 113 -16.73 -8.88 1.56
CA ARG A 113 -16.06 -8.07 2.59
C ARG A 113 -14.82 -7.36 2.08
N PHE A 114 -14.03 -7.98 1.21
CA PHE A 114 -12.90 -7.30 0.56
C PHE A 114 -13.36 -6.19 -0.38
N GLU A 115 -14.44 -6.39 -1.12
CA GLU A 115 -15.06 -5.35 -1.96
C GLU A 115 -15.58 -4.18 -1.12
N GLU A 116 -16.18 -4.47 0.04
CA GLU A 116 -16.60 -3.45 1.00
C GLU A 116 -15.41 -2.62 1.53
N VAL A 117 -14.27 -3.25 1.81
CA VAL A 117 -13.03 -2.56 2.19
C VAL A 117 -12.54 -1.66 1.05
N ALA A 118 -12.49 -2.19 -0.18
CA ALA A 118 -12.04 -1.44 -1.35
C ALA A 118 -12.96 -0.25 -1.70
N ALA A 119 -14.26 -0.35 -1.40
CA ALA A 119 -15.22 0.72 -1.61
C ALA A 119 -15.15 1.81 -0.52
N ARG A 120 -14.83 1.43 0.72
CA ARG A 120 -14.73 2.36 1.86
C ARG A 120 -13.39 3.09 1.93
N ASP A 121 -12.33 2.48 1.39
CA ASP A 121 -10.96 2.98 1.42
C ASP A 121 -10.33 2.82 0.03
N ASP A 122 -10.79 3.59 -0.96
CA ASP A 122 -10.41 3.45 -2.37
C ASP A 122 -8.97 3.89 -2.68
N THR A 123 -8.45 4.79 -1.84
CA THR A 123 -7.15 5.47 -1.94
C THR A 123 -6.27 5.26 -0.71
N GLY A 124 -6.78 4.62 0.34
CA GLY A 124 -5.98 4.36 1.53
C GLY A 124 -5.06 3.17 1.42
N LEU A 125 -4.21 3.02 2.45
CA LEU A 125 -3.12 2.05 2.49
C LEU A 125 -3.60 0.59 2.45
N LEU A 126 -4.88 0.33 2.73
CA LEU A 126 -5.45 -1.02 2.73
C LEU A 126 -6.14 -1.38 1.40
N ALA A 127 -6.42 -0.40 0.54
CA ALA A 127 -7.02 -0.61 -0.78
C ALA A 127 -6.27 -1.65 -1.63
N PRO A 128 -4.92 -1.62 -1.72
CA PRO A 128 -4.17 -2.59 -2.52
C PRO A 128 -4.32 -4.02 -1.97
N MET A 129 -4.37 -4.16 -0.65
CA MET A 129 -4.52 -5.45 0.02
C MET A 129 -5.93 -6.03 -0.16
N ALA A 130 -6.95 -5.18 -0.08
CA ALA A 130 -8.33 -5.57 -0.34
C ALA A 130 -8.53 -6.01 -1.80
N ALA A 131 -7.99 -5.25 -2.77
CA ALA A 131 -8.06 -5.62 -4.18
C ALA A 131 -7.36 -6.97 -4.47
N LEU A 132 -6.20 -7.22 -3.86
CA LEU A 132 -5.55 -8.54 -3.92
C LEU A 132 -6.42 -9.64 -3.30
N GLY A 133 -7.09 -9.34 -2.17
CA GLY A 133 -8.02 -10.25 -1.51
C GLY A 133 -9.21 -10.63 -2.39
N VAL A 134 -9.81 -9.68 -3.11
CA VAL A 134 -10.88 -9.94 -4.09
C VAL A 134 -10.38 -10.91 -5.18
N ALA A 135 -9.21 -10.63 -5.76
CA ALA A 135 -8.64 -11.49 -6.80
C ALA A 135 -8.37 -12.92 -6.29
N ALA A 136 -7.83 -13.06 -5.08
CA ALA A 136 -7.63 -14.35 -4.43
C ALA A 136 -8.93 -15.09 -4.13
N CYS A 137 -9.99 -14.38 -3.74
CA CYS A 137 -11.31 -15.00 -3.54
C CYS A 137 -11.88 -15.53 -4.86
N LEU A 138 -11.67 -14.82 -5.98
CA LEU A 138 -12.11 -15.28 -7.30
C LEU A 138 -11.32 -16.51 -7.74
N ASP A 139 -10.01 -16.53 -7.51
CA ASP A 139 -9.14 -17.68 -7.80
C ASP A 139 -9.59 -18.92 -7.02
N ALA A 140 -9.80 -18.77 -5.70
CA ALA A 140 -10.27 -19.84 -4.82
C ALA A 140 -11.72 -20.32 -5.11
N GLN A 141 -12.50 -19.55 -5.89
CA GLN A 141 -13.82 -19.95 -6.39
C GLN A 141 -13.75 -20.65 -7.77
N ASP A 142 -12.56 -20.99 -8.26
CA ASP A 142 -12.31 -21.51 -9.61
C ASP A 142 -12.77 -20.56 -10.74
N LYS A 143 -12.97 -19.26 -10.43
CA LYS A 143 -13.34 -18.24 -11.42
C LYS A 143 -12.08 -17.67 -12.09
N VAL A 144 -11.33 -18.56 -12.72
CA VAL A 144 -9.98 -18.33 -13.26
C VAL A 144 -9.87 -17.07 -14.12
N ASP A 145 -10.75 -16.87 -15.10
CA ASP A 145 -10.65 -15.70 -15.99
C ASP A 145 -10.96 -14.38 -15.26
N ALA A 146 -11.89 -14.40 -14.31
CA ALA A 146 -12.18 -13.24 -13.46
C ALA A 146 -11.04 -12.95 -12.49
N ALA A 147 -10.41 -13.99 -11.94
CA ALA A 147 -9.24 -13.87 -11.07
C ALA A 147 -8.06 -13.25 -11.81
N LEU A 148 -7.76 -13.71 -13.03
CA LEU A 148 -6.71 -13.13 -13.88
C LEU A 148 -6.97 -11.65 -14.16
N ALA A 149 -8.20 -11.27 -14.52
CA ALA A 149 -8.56 -9.87 -14.74
C ALA A 149 -8.39 -9.04 -13.46
N ALA A 150 -8.80 -9.55 -12.31
CA ALA A 150 -8.65 -8.87 -11.03
C ALA A 150 -7.18 -8.72 -10.61
N TYR A 151 -6.35 -9.75 -10.78
CA TYR A 151 -4.91 -9.65 -10.53
C TYR A 151 -4.23 -8.63 -11.45
N GLN A 152 -4.59 -8.61 -12.74
CA GLN A 152 -4.08 -7.60 -13.67
C GLN A 152 -4.46 -6.17 -13.25
N GLN A 153 -5.68 -5.96 -12.74
CA GLN A 153 -6.09 -4.68 -12.20
C GLN A 153 -5.27 -4.27 -10.97
N VAL A 154 -4.94 -5.21 -10.08
CA VAL A 154 -4.06 -4.94 -8.92
C VAL A 154 -2.69 -4.47 -9.39
N VAL A 155 -2.10 -5.14 -10.37
CA VAL A 155 -0.78 -4.78 -10.93
C VAL A 155 -0.83 -3.42 -11.62
N ALA A 156 -1.89 -3.13 -12.38
CA ALA A 156 -2.05 -1.87 -13.08
C ALA A 156 -2.30 -0.68 -12.13
N LYS A 157 -3.09 -0.89 -11.07
CA LYS A 157 -3.47 0.17 -10.13
C LYS A 157 -2.42 0.41 -9.05
N TYR A 158 -1.67 -0.62 -8.66
CA TYR A 158 -0.72 -0.57 -7.55
C TYR A 158 0.68 -1.09 -7.93
N PRO A 159 1.32 -0.60 -9.02
CA PRO A 159 2.54 -1.19 -9.58
C PRO A 159 3.76 -1.13 -8.67
N GLU A 160 3.83 -0.14 -7.77
CA GLU A 160 4.96 0.03 -6.84
C GLU A 160 4.75 -0.69 -5.51
N GLU A 161 3.53 -1.16 -5.24
CA GLU A 161 3.18 -1.80 -3.98
C GLU A 161 3.60 -3.28 -3.97
N PRO A 162 3.96 -3.84 -2.80
CA PRO A 162 4.30 -5.26 -2.68
C PRO A 162 3.18 -6.22 -3.16
N VAL A 163 1.93 -5.75 -3.19
CA VAL A 163 0.79 -6.54 -3.68
C VAL A 163 0.86 -6.81 -5.18
N ALA A 164 1.49 -5.95 -5.99
CA ALA A 164 1.64 -6.19 -7.42
C ALA A 164 2.51 -7.41 -7.70
N GLY A 165 3.63 -7.56 -6.97
CA GLY A 165 4.47 -8.74 -7.07
C GLY A 165 3.71 -10.02 -6.70
N ARG A 166 2.87 -9.96 -5.65
CA ARG A 166 2.01 -11.09 -5.24
C ARG A 166 0.96 -11.44 -6.30
N ALA A 167 0.32 -10.43 -6.89
CA ALA A 167 -0.68 -10.61 -7.95
C ALA A 167 -0.08 -11.21 -9.23
N GLN A 168 1.12 -10.75 -9.63
CA GLN A 168 1.85 -11.33 -10.75
C GLN A 168 2.27 -12.78 -10.48
N LEU A 169 2.72 -13.08 -9.26
CA LEU A 169 3.09 -14.45 -8.89
C LEU A 169 1.88 -15.39 -8.96
N ALA A 170 0.73 -14.97 -8.43
CA ALA A 170 -0.52 -15.72 -8.52
C ALA A 170 -0.96 -15.92 -9.98
N THR A 171 -0.84 -14.88 -10.82
CA THR A 171 -1.13 -14.97 -12.26
C THR A 171 -0.24 -16.01 -12.94
N ALA A 172 1.06 -16.03 -12.66
CA ALA A 172 1.99 -17.02 -13.21
C ALA A 172 1.61 -18.45 -12.79
N MET A 173 1.28 -18.66 -11.50
CA MET A 173 0.83 -19.96 -11.00
C MET A 173 -0.45 -20.43 -11.68
N LEU A 174 -1.38 -19.52 -11.92
CA LEU A 174 -2.63 -19.84 -12.61
C LEU A 174 -2.39 -20.21 -14.08
N HIS A 175 -1.43 -19.56 -14.74
CA HIS A 175 -0.96 -19.99 -16.06
C HIS A 175 -0.30 -21.37 -16.05
N GLU A 176 0.46 -21.74 -15.01
CA GLU A 176 0.99 -23.11 -14.86
C GLU A 176 -0.13 -24.15 -14.76
N VAL A 177 -1.15 -23.90 -13.92
CA VAL A 177 -2.29 -24.80 -13.76
C VAL A 177 -3.05 -24.99 -15.08
N ARG A 178 -3.10 -23.96 -15.93
CA ARG A 178 -3.69 -24.02 -17.29
C ARG A 178 -2.78 -24.68 -18.34
N GLY A 179 -1.58 -25.13 -17.97
CA GLY A 179 -0.59 -25.69 -18.90
C GLY A 179 0.10 -24.64 -19.78
N GLN A 180 -0.08 -23.35 -19.48
CA GLN A 180 0.49 -22.23 -20.22
C GLN A 180 1.89 -21.88 -19.68
N PHE A 181 2.76 -22.88 -19.64
CA PHE A 181 4.07 -22.80 -18.98
C PHE A 181 4.98 -21.71 -19.55
N ALA A 182 4.92 -21.45 -20.86
CA ALA A 182 5.71 -20.38 -21.49
C ALA A 182 5.31 -18.98 -20.99
N GLU A 183 4.03 -18.74 -20.72
CA GLU A 183 3.55 -17.46 -20.18
C GLU A 183 3.89 -17.34 -18.69
N ALA A 184 3.73 -18.42 -17.93
CA ALA A 184 4.14 -18.45 -16.52
C ALA A 184 5.63 -18.13 -16.35
N LEU A 185 6.49 -18.71 -17.20
CA LEU A 185 7.93 -18.49 -17.17
C LEU A 185 8.29 -17.02 -17.46
N LYS A 186 7.66 -16.38 -18.45
CA LYS A 186 7.85 -14.94 -18.73
C LYS A 186 7.49 -14.08 -17.52
N ILE A 187 6.39 -14.40 -16.84
CA ILE A 187 5.98 -13.65 -15.65
C ILE A 187 6.99 -13.84 -14.52
N TYR A 188 7.49 -15.07 -14.30
CA TYR A 188 8.55 -15.30 -13.30
C TYR A 188 9.84 -14.55 -13.62
N ASP A 189 10.27 -14.52 -14.89
CA ASP A 189 11.42 -13.72 -15.33
C ASP A 189 11.21 -12.23 -15.03
N SER A 190 10.00 -11.71 -15.32
CA SER A 190 9.66 -10.30 -15.05
C SER A 190 9.69 -9.97 -13.54
N LEU A 191 9.21 -10.89 -12.70
CA LEU A 191 9.23 -10.75 -11.25
C LEU A 191 10.65 -10.75 -10.69
N MET A 192 11.53 -11.58 -11.24
CA MET A 192 12.95 -11.61 -10.86
C MET A 192 13.70 -10.35 -11.29
N ALA A 193 13.35 -9.79 -12.46
CA ALA A 193 13.97 -8.57 -12.97
C ALA A 193 13.50 -7.31 -12.23
N ASN A 194 12.25 -7.31 -11.74
CA ASN A 194 11.69 -6.19 -11.00
C ASN A 194 12.20 -6.16 -9.55
N ARG A 195 12.92 -5.08 -9.20
CA ARG A 195 13.50 -4.87 -7.87
C ARG A 195 12.44 -4.69 -6.78
N ASN A 196 11.23 -4.25 -7.13
CA ASN A 196 10.15 -4.03 -6.18
C ASN A 196 9.37 -5.32 -5.86
N SER A 197 9.63 -6.42 -6.58
CA SER A 197 8.96 -7.71 -6.33
C SER A 197 9.35 -8.34 -5.01
N GLY A 198 10.47 -7.95 -4.38
CA GLY A 198 10.94 -8.43 -3.09
C GLY A 198 10.78 -9.95 -2.92
N ARG A 199 9.94 -10.36 -1.96
CA ARG A 199 9.64 -11.77 -1.68
C ARG A 199 9.01 -12.52 -2.87
N ALA A 200 8.15 -11.86 -3.65
CA ALA A 200 7.55 -12.48 -4.83
C ALA A 200 8.60 -12.79 -5.91
N GLY A 201 9.63 -11.95 -6.06
CA GLY A 201 10.76 -12.23 -6.95
C GLY A 201 11.59 -13.44 -6.49
N MET A 202 11.77 -13.59 -5.17
CA MET A 202 12.44 -14.77 -4.60
C MET A 202 11.63 -16.05 -4.87
N GLU A 203 10.33 -16.03 -4.60
CA GLU A 203 9.44 -17.18 -4.84
C GLU A 203 9.32 -17.50 -6.34
N ALA A 204 9.30 -16.48 -7.20
CA ALA A 204 9.33 -16.64 -8.66
C ALA A 204 10.59 -17.37 -9.13
N SER A 205 11.76 -17.09 -8.55
CA SER A 205 13.00 -17.77 -8.94
C SER A 205 12.96 -19.28 -8.66
N VAL A 206 12.44 -19.68 -7.50
CA VAL A 206 12.27 -21.09 -7.13
C VAL A 206 11.25 -21.77 -8.05
N LYS A 207 10.10 -21.12 -8.30
CA LYS A 207 9.05 -21.67 -9.17
C LYS A 207 9.50 -21.79 -10.61
N ARG A 208 10.22 -20.80 -11.13
CA ARG A 208 10.84 -20.85 -12.46
C ARG A 208 11.81 -22.01 -12.60
N GLU A 209 12.70 -22.20 -11.62
CA GLU A 209 13.66 -23.33 -11.65
C GLU A 209 12.93 -24.68 -11.62
N ALA A 210 11.91 -24.81 -10.77
CA ALA A 210 11.08 -26.01 -10.72
C ALA A 210 10.37 -26.27 -12.06
N LEU A 211 9.82 -25.22 -12.68
CA LEU A 211 9.14 -25.29 -13.96
C LEU A 211 10.10 -25.71 -15.08
N LEU A 212 11.31 -25.16 -15.13
CA LEU A 212 12.33 -25.53 -16.12
C LEU A 212 12.86 -26.96 -15.95
N LYS A 213 12.92 -27.48 -14.72
CA LYS A 213 13.27 -28.88 -14.47
C LYS A 213 12.20 -29.83 -14.98
N GLN A 214 10.93 -29.45 -14.87
CA GLN A 214 9.80 -30.23 -15.39
C GLN A 214 9.65 -30.09 -16.92
N HIS A 215 9.98 -28.91 -17.45
CA HIS A 215 9.84 -28.54 -18.86
C HIS A 215 11.15 -27.99 -19.46
N PRO A 216 12.19 -28.83 -19.60
CA PRO A 216 13.49 -28.40 -20.13
C PRO A 216 13.41 -27.86 -21.58
N GLU A 217 12.37 -28.26 -22.33
CA GLU A 217 12.05 -27.73 -23.66
C GLU A 217 11.83 -26.21 -23.67
N LEU A 218 11.37 -25.63 -22.57
CA LEU A 218 11.16 -24.19 -22.44
C LEU A 218 12.48 -23.44 -22.33
N ALA A 219 13.48 -24.00 -21.63
CA ALA A 219 14.81 -23.42 -21.54
C ALA A 219 15.51 -23.37 -22.90
N ALA A 220 15.39 -24.44 -23.70
CA ALA A 220 16.00 -24.51 -25.03
C ALA A 220 15.42 -23.48 -26.01
N LYS A 221 14.14 -23.12 -25.83
CA LYS A 221 13.45 -22.11 -26.66
C LYS A 221 13.78 -20.67 -26.25
N ILE A 222 14.23 -20.46 -25.01
CA ILE A 222 14.55 -19.14 -24.42
C ILE A 222 16.06 -18.87 -24.42
N ALA A 223 16.90 -19.91 -24.49
CA ALA A 223 18.33 -19.76 -24.62
C ALA A 223 18.67 -18.94 -25.89
N PRO A 224 19.35 -17.79 -25.77
CA PRO A 224 19.91 -17.14 -26.94
C PRO A 224 20.85 -18.14 -27.61
N ALA A 225 20.79 -18.23 -28.94
CA ALA A 225 21.72 -19.04 -29.72
C ALA A 225 23.14 -18.80 -29.20
N PRO A 226 23.95 -19.85 -28.98
CA PRO A 226 25.31 -19.67 -28.48
C PRO A 226 26.00 -18.63 -29.37
N PRO A 227 26.71 -17.63 -28.80
CA PRO A 227 27.50 -16.72 -29.62
C PRO A 227 28.36 -17.60 -30.54
N PRO A 228 28.48 -17.28 -31.84
CA PRO A 228 29.24 -18.10 -32.77
C PRO A 228 30.61 -18.32 -32.14
N VAL A 229 30.93 -19.59 -31.88
CA VAL A 229 32.20 -19.99 -31.30
C VAL A 229 33.27 -19.42 -32.22
N ALA A 230 33.95 -18.36 -31.77
CA ALA A 230 35.13 -17.87 -32.44
C ALA A 230 36.16 -18.99 -32.34
N ILE A 231 36.30 -19.75 -33.42
CA ILE A 231 37.34 -20.77 -33.56
C ILE A 231 38.67 -20.02 -33.37
N PRO A 232 39.50 -20.36 -32.37
CA PRO A 232 40.80 -19.76 -32.26
C PRO A 232 41.67 -20.33 -33.39
N MET A 233 41.79 -19.60 -34.50
CA MET A 233 42.88 -19.84 -35.45
C MET A 233 44.15 -19.28 -34.81
N GLY A 234 45.02 -20.21 -34.43
CA GLY A 234 46.33 -19.92 -33.86
C GLY A 234 47.29 -19.27 -34.86
N ASP A 235 48.07 -18.37 -34.28
CA ASP A 235 49.46 -17.99 -34.55
C ASP A 235 49.84 -17.23 -35.84
N GLY A 236 50.22 -15.95 -35.63
CA GLY A 236 51.40 -15.38 -36.26
C GLY A 236 51.40 -13.88 -36.58
N ALA A 237 51.68 -12.99 -35.60
CA ALA A 237 52.56 -11.80 -35.73
C ALA A 237 52.53 -10.89 -34.46
N PRO A 238 53.69 -10.31 -34.02
CA PRO A 238 53.84 -9.54 -32.77
C PRO A 238 53.39 -8.05 -32.87
N PRO A 239 53.37 -7.29 -31.74
CA PRO A 239 52.41 -6.21 -31.54
C PRO A 239 52.92 -4.85 -32.03
N ALA A 240 52.02 -4.04 -32.61
CA ALA A 240 52.23 -2.60 -32.73
C ALA A 240 51.83 -1.94 -31.41
N THR A 241 52.85 -1.56 -30.64
CA THR A 241 52.76 -0.62 -29.53
C THR A 241 52.14 0.70 -30.00
N ALA A 242 50.99 1.08 -29.44
CA ALA A 242 50.59 2.47 -29.33
C ALA A 242 50.19 2.72 -27.87
N THR A 243 51.12 3.37 -27.20
CA THR A 243 51.06 4.04 -25.90
C THR A 243 49.70 4.69 -25.60
N ASN A 244 49.10 4.28 -24.50
CA ASN A 244 48.28 5.14 -23.63
C ASN A 244 49.23 6.15 -22.92
N PRO A 245 48.84 7.34 -22.42
CA PRO A 245 47.86 7.41 -21.31
C PRO A 245 47.08 8.74 -21.11
N ALA A 246 46.22 8.70 -20.08
CA ALA A 246 45.75 9.81 -19.23
C ALA A 246 44.54 10.62 -19.76
N ALA A 247 43.35 10.62 -19.13
CA ALA A 247 42.93 10.90 -17.75
C ALA A 247 42.36 12.33 -17.59
N ALA A 248 41.19 12.36 -16.92
CA ALA A 248 40.64 13.41 -16.07
C ALA A 248 39.85 14.62 -16.68
N SER A 249 38.57 14.62 -16.30
CA SER A 249 37.84 15.70 -15.59
C SER A 249 37.20 16.91 -16.32
N ASN A 250 35.90 17.07 -16.01
CA ASN A 250 35.16 18.32 -15.70
C ASN A 250 35.06 19.41 -16.79
N ALA A 251 33.95 20.08 -17.09
CA ALA A 251 32.60 20.19 -16.52
C ALA A 251 31.68 20.91 -17.57
N PRO A 252 30.68 21.73 -17.20
CA PRO A 252 29.25 21.56 -17.44
C PRO A 252 28.69 22.24 -18.71
N VAL A 253 27.56 21.73 -19.23
CA VAL A 253 26.80 22.34 -20.33
C VAL A 253 25.79 23.36 -19.77
N PRO A 254 25.72 24.60 -20.28
CA PRO A 254 24.76 25.62 -19.84
C PRO A 254 23.42 25.52 -20.59
N ALA A 255 22.32 25.76 -19.87
CA ALA A 255 21.04 26.26 -20.43
C ALA A 255 21.13 27.80 -20.62
N PRO A 256 20.10 28.56 -21.05
CA PRO A 256 18.75 28.25 -21.59
C PRO A 256 18.41 29.08 -22.87
N VAL A 257 17.16 29.06 -23.37
CA VAL A 257 16.28 30.25 -23.60
C VAL A 257 15.04 29.83 -24.41
N VAL A 258 13.87 30.11 -23.83
CA VAL A 258 12.51 29.99 -24.40
C VAL A 258 12.04 31.39 -24.82
N PRO A 259 11.39 31.58 -26.00
CA PRO A 259 10.67 32.81 -26.32
C PRO A 259 9.17 32.76 -25.95
N PRO A 260 8.52 33.91 -25.72
CA PRO A 260 7.22 34.05 -25.01
C PRO A 260 5.97 33.75 -25.84
N PRO A 261 4.80 33.53 -25.20
CA PRO A 261 3.53 33.22 -25.88
C PRO A 261 2.84 34.47 -26.46
N GLN A 262 2.11 34.26 -27.57
CA GLN A 262 1.00 35.12 -28.01
C GLN A 262 -0.32 34.59 -27.46
#